data_AF-A0A1M3NEQ6-F1
#
_entry.id   AF-A0A1M3NEQ6-F1
#
_cell.length_a   1.000
_cell.length_b   1.000
_cell.length_c   1.000
_cell.angle_alpha   90.00
_cell.angle_beta   90.00
_cell.angle_gamma   90.00
#
_symmetry.space_group_name_H-M   'P 1'
#
loop_
_entity.id
_entity.type
_entity.pdbx_description
1 polymer ?
#
loop_
_entity_poly.entity_id
_entity_poly.type
_entity_poly.pdbx_seq_one_letter_code
_entity_poly.pdbx_strand_id
1 'polypeptide(L)'
;MGQDDQRVRRIKQYVLRRLREELGNAPRGAQAKLAKSLSVSGAHLSNMLSSTPSRQPGEDFRRKVAAHWGVTYAQLEALALGEEPPSSIPKVVNGRSDATPPNLAAAAAEYLWMHELPHELRVIVREQARQHYAFTPTDLSREEWQRILTGLEREALALVAYRSRAGSNDDDNNRQARKRRART
;
A
#
# COMPACT_ATOMS: atom_id res chain seq x y z
N MET A 1 -17.11 -31.89 -19.69
CA MET A 1 -15.90 -31.99 -18.86
C MET A 1 -14.60 -31.54 -19.56
N GLY A 2 -14.49 -31.46 -20.89
CA GLY A 2 -13.23 -31.05 -21.55
C GLY A 2 -12.93 -29.55 -21.68
N GLN A 3 -13.93 -28.67 -21.53
CA GLN A 3 -13.77 -27.22 -21.70
C GLN A 3 -13.09 -26.55 -20.49
N ASP A 4 -13.39 -27.02 -19.27
CA ASP A 4 -12.80 -26.50 -18.03
C ASP A 4 -11.29 -26.78 -17.95
N ASP A 5 -10.86 -27.97 -18.40
CA ASP A 5 -9.44 -28.33 -18.45
C ASP A 5 -8.67 -27.48 -19.46
N GLN A 6 -9.28 -27.17 -20.61
CA GLN A 6 -8.68 -26.31 -21.62
C GLN A 6 -8.57 -24.85 -21.13
N ARG A 7 -9.61 -24.35 -20.45
CA ARG A 7 -9.63 -23.04 -19.79
C ARG A 7 -8.50 -22.93 -18.76
N VAL A 8 -8.42 -23.88 -17.84
CA VAL A 8 -7.39 -23.92 -16.79
C VAL A 8 -5.99 -24.01 -17.38
N ARG A 9 -5.79 -24.80 -18.45
CA ARG A 9 -4.50 -24.90 -19.13
C ARG A 9 -4.05 -23.57 -19.73
N ARG A 10 -4.95 -22.82 -20.39
CA ARG A 10 -4.66 -21.48 -20.92
C ARG A 10 -4.27 -20.51 -19.80
N ILE A 11 -5.01 -20.51 -18.69
CA ILE A 11 -4.70 -19.67 -17.52
C ILE A 11 -3.31 -19.99 -16.98
N LYS A 12 -2.97 -21.28 -16.80
CA LYS A 12 -1.65 -21.71 -16.33
C LYS A 12 -0.53 -21.24 -17.26
N GLN A 13 -0.71 -21.38 -18.58
CA GLN A 13 0.26 -20.95 -19.58
C GLN A 13 0.44 -19.42 -19.59
N TYR A 14 -0.66 -18.67 -19.51
CA TYR A 14 -0.62 -17.21 -19.43
C TYR A 14 0.19 -16.74 -18.22
N VAL A 15 -0.09 -17.31 -17.05
CA VAL A 15 0.60 -16.95 -15.80
C VAL A 15 2.10 -17.19 -15.92
N LEU A 16 2.51 -18.38 -16.39
CA LEU A 16 3.93 -18.70 -16.54
C LEU A 16 4.62 -17.82 -17.58
N ARG A 17 3.97 -17.55 -18.70
CA ARG A 17 4.52 -16.69 -19.76
C ARG A 17 4.78 -15.28 -19.24
N ARG A 18 3.78 -14.65 -18.63
CA ARG A 18 3.89 -13.28 -18.11
C ARG A 18 4.94 -13.18 -17.00
N LEU A 19 5.03 -14.18 -16.11
CA LEU A 19 6.09 -14.23 -15.10
C LEU A 19 7.50 -14.38 -15.70
N ARG A 20 7.66 -15.13 -16.79
CA ARG A 20 8.95 -15.21 -17.50
C ARG A 20 9.31 -13.90 -18.18
N GLU A 21 8.34 -13.22 -18.79
CA GLU A 21 8.53 -11.89 -19.39
C GLU A 21 8.94 -10.84 -18.32
N GLU A 22 8.26 -10.86 -17.18
CA GLU A 22 8.55 -9.97 -16.04
C GLU A 22 9.96 -10.20 -15.49
N LEU A 23 10.36 -11.47 -15.30
CA LEU A 23 11.68 -11.82 -14.78
C LEU A 23 12.81 -11.70 -15.82
N GLY A 24 12.50 -11.83 -17.11
CA GLY A 24 13.46 -11.69 -18.19
C GLY A 24 14.06 -10.30 -18.29
N ASN A 25 13.30 -9.28 -17.88
CA ASN A 25 13.74 -7.88 -17.86
C ASN A 25 14.19 -7.39 -16.46
N ALA A 26 14.14 -8.25 -15.45
CA ALA A 26 14.36 -7.87 -14.06
C ALA A 26 15.82 -8.02 -13.61
N PRO A 27 16.28 -7.24 -12.61
CA PRO A 27 17.64 -7.33 -12.10
C PRO A 27 17.91 -8.69 -11.42
N ARG A 28 19.19 -9.07 -11.33
CA ARG A 28 19.63 -10.27 -10.61
C ARG A 28 19.04 -10.30 -9.19
N GLY A 29 18.42 -11.43 -8.82
CA GLY A 29 17.74 -11.62 -7.54
C GLY A 29 16.24 -11.26 -7.53
N ALA A 30 15.68 -10.74 -8.63
CA ALA A 30 14.23 -10.49 -8.73
C ALA A 30 13.40 -11.77 -8.52
N GLN A 31 13.85 -12.91 -9.03
CA GLN A 31 13.18 -14.20 -8.82
C GLN A 31 13.11 -14.57 -7.33
N ALA A 32 14.16 -14.29 -6.55
CA ALA A 32 14.16 -14.56 -5.11
C ALA A 32 13.21 -13.62 -4.36
N LYS A 33 13.14 -12.35 -4.76
CA LYS A 33 12.16 -11.38 -4.22
C LYS A 33 10.73 -11.78 -4.54
N LEU A 34 10.48 -12.23 -5.77
CA LEU A 34 9.18 -12.73 -6.21
C LEU A 34 8.78 -14.02 -5.47
N ALA A 35 9.71 -14.95 -5.29
CA ALA A 35 9.46 -16.15 -4.50
C ALA A 35 9.03 -15.80 -3.07
N LYS A 36 9.74 -14.85 -2.45
CA LYS A 36 9.41 -14.34 -1.11
C LYS A 36 8.04 -13.65 -1.08
N SER A 37 7.72 -12.82 -2.08
CA SER A 37 6.43 -12.11 -2.13
C SER A 37 5.25 -13.06 -2.32
N LEU A 38 5.44 -14.14 -3.09
CA LEU A 38 4.44 -15.18 -3.30
C LEU A 38 4.40 -16.23 -2.17
N SER A 39 5.26 -16.12 -1.15
CA SER A 39 5.41 -17.10 -0.08
C SER A 39 5.67 -18.53 -0.59
N VAL A 40 6.54 -18.64 -1.60
CA VAL A 40 6.94 -19.90 -2.25
C VAL A 40 8.47 -20.03 -2.20
N SER A 41 8.99 -21.25 -2.13
CA SER A 41 10.45 -21.44 -2.15
C SER A 41 11.04 -21.05 -3.52
N GLY A 42 12.23 -20.46 -3.52
CA GLY A 42 12.91 -20.05 -4.76
C GLY A 42 13.09 -21.22 -5.74
N ALA A 43 13.40 -22.41 -5.22
CA ALA A 43 13.51 -23.64 -6.01
C ALA A 43 12.17 -24.04 -6.64
N HIS A 44 11.06 -23.93 -5.90
CA HIS A 44 9.73 -24.24 -6.42
C HIS A 44 9.34 -23.29 -7.56
N LEU A 45 9.60 -21.99 -7.40
CA LEU A 45 9.39 -21.00 -8.46
C LEU A 45 10.28 -21.27 -9.68
N SER A 46 11.56 -21.60 -9.46
CA SER A 46 12.52 -21.93 -10.53
C SER A 46 12.06 -23.14 -11.34
N ASN A 47 11.58 -24.19 -10.68
CA ASN A 47 11.09 -25.40 -11.35
C ASN A 47 9.85 -25.13 -12.20
N MET A 48 8.94 -24.25 -11.75
CA MET A 48 7.76 -23.85 -12.52
C MET A 48 8.10 -22.98 -13.73
N LEU A 49 9.12 -22.12 -13.63
CA LEU A 49 9.48 -21.20 -14.70
C LEU A 49 10.49 -21.76 -15.70
N SER A 50 11.11 -22.91 -15.39
CA SER A 50 12.02 -23.62 -16.30
C SER A 50 11.38 -23.90 -17.67
N SER A 51 12.21 -24.10 -18.70
CA SER A 51 11.78 -24.42 -20.06
C SER A 51 11.00 -25.73 -20.13
N THR A 52 11.30 -26.68 -19.25
CA THR A 52 10.62 -27.96 -19.05
C THR A 52 10.02 -28.03 -17.63
N PRO A 53 8.86 -27.37 -17.40
CA PRO A 53 8.30 -27.27 -16.06
C PRO A 53 7.89 -28.63 -15.50
N SER A 54 8.55 -29.06 -14.42
CA SER A 54 8.21 -30.30 -13.70
C SER A 54 6.98 -30.15 -12.82
N ARG A 55 6.52 -28.91 -12.58
CA ARG A 55 5.32 -28.59 -11.78
C ARG A 55 4.46 -27.56 -12.49
N GLN A 56 3.17 -27.78 -12.45
CA GLN A 56 2.17 -26.84 -12.95
C GLN A 56 1.71 -25.91 -11.82
N PRO A 57 1.44 -24.62 -12.10
CA PRO A 57 0.94 -23.71 -11.08
C PRO A 57 -0.45 -24.16 -10.61
N GLY A 58 -0.56 -24.39 -9.30
CA GLY A 58 -1.83 -24.68 -8.63
C GLY A 58 -2.75 -23.45 -8.58
N GLU A 59 -3.99 -23.64 -8.14
CA GLU A 59 -4.93 -22.52 -7.98
C GLU A 59 -4.45 -21.49 -6.96
N ASP A 60 -3.96 -21.92 -5.80
CA ASP A 60 -3.41 -21.04 -4.77
C ASP A 60 -2.26 -20.18 -5.30
N PHE A 61 -1.36 -20.78 -6.09
CA PHE A 61 -0.28 -20.05 -6.75
C PHE A 61 -0.82 -18.98 -7.71
N ARG A 62 -1.81 -19.33 -8.54
CA ARG A 62 -2.44 -18.37 -9.47
C ARG A 62 -3.14 -17.22 -8.74
N ARG A 63 -3.79 -17.48 -7.61
CA ARG A 63 -4.40 -16.43 -6.75
C ARG A 63 -3.34 -15.50 -6.15
N LYS A 64 -2.24 -16.05 -5.66
CA LYS A 64 -1.11 -15.26 -5.15
C LYS A 64 -0.48 -14.39 -6.23
N VAL A 65 -0.37 -14.90 -7.46
CA VAL A 65 0.11 -14.13 -8.61
C VAL A 65 -0.89 -13.02 -9.01
N ALA A 66 -2.20 -13.29 -8.99
CA ALA A 66 -3.20 -12.25 -9.21
C ALA A 66 -3.06 -11.10 -8.21
N ALA A 67 -2.93 -11.43 -6.92
CA ALA A 67 -2.69 -10.46 -5.86
C ALA A 67 -1.35 -9.71 -6.05
N HIS A 68 -0.30 -10.39 -6.52
CA HIS A 68 0.99 -9.76 -6.83
C HIS A 68 0.87 -8.71 -7.94
N TRP A 69 0.06 -8.97 -8.97
CA TRP A 69 -0.21 -8.05 -10.07
C TRP A 69 -1.31 -7.02 -9.77
N GLY A 70 -1.86 -7.01 -8.56
CA GLY A 70 -2.91 -6.06 -8.16
C GLY A 70 -4.26 -6.28 -8.85
N VAL A 71 -4.53 -7.49 -9.34
CA VAL A 71 -5.77 -7.84 -10.04
C VAL A 71 -6.56 -8.89 -9.28
N THR A 72 -7.87 -8.95 -9.48
CA THR A 72 -8.67 -10.05 -8.95
C THR A 72 -8.38 -11.34 -9.71
N TYR A 73 -8.65 -12.48 -9.09
CA TYR A 73 -8.48 -13.78 -9.76
C TYR A 73 -9.36 -13.87 -11.02
N ALA A 74 -10.59 -13.35 -10.98
CA ALA A 74 -11.50 -13.31 -12.14
C ALA A 74 -10.94 -12.43 -13.28
N GLN A 75 -10.33 -11.29 -12.96
CA GLN A 75 -9.65 -10.44 -13.95
C GLN A 75 -8.45 -11.16 -14.56
N LEU A 76 -7.66 -11.88 -13.77
CA LEU A 76 -6.56 -12.70 -14.28
C LEU A 76 -7.07 -13.78 -15.25
N GLU A 77 -8.17 -14.45 -14.93
CA GLU A 77 -8.77 -15.44 -15.83
C GLU A 77 -9.24 -14.80 -17.14
N ALA A 78 -9.93 -13.66 -17.08
CA ALA A 78 -10.37 -12.94 -18.28
C ALA A 78 -9.18 -12.52 -19.17
N LEU A 79 -8.12 -11.97 -18.57
CA LEU A 79 -6.89 -11.60 -19.26
C LEU A 79 -6.20 -12.80 -19.92
N ALA A 80 -6.22 -13.97 -19.27
CA ALA A 80 -5.63 -15.18 -19.80
C ALA A 80 -6.45 -15.79 -20.96
N LEU A 81 -7.76 -15.55 -20.98
CA LEU A 81 -8.67 -16.05 -22.01
C LEU A 81 -8.84 -15.06 -23.17
N GLY A 82 -8.32 -13.83 -23.04
CA GLY A 82 -8.52 -12.78 -24.04
C GLY A 82 -9.94 -12.21 -24.03
N GLU A 83 -10.66 -12.40 -22.93
CA GLU A 83 -12.00 -11.88 -22.72
C GLU A 83 -11.92 -10.46 -22.16
N GLU A 84 -12.92 -9.63 -22.45
CA GLU A 84 -13.04 -8.29 -21.86
C GLU A 84 -13.14 -8.47 -20.33
N PRO A 85 -12.20 -7.91 -19.54
CA PRO A 85 -12.19 -8.12 -18.11
C PRO A 85 -13.51 -7.58 -17.55
N PRO A 86 -14.23 -8.36 -16.71
CA PRO A 86 -15.45 -7.85 -16.09
C PRO A 86 -15.09 -6.53 -15.41
N SER A 87 -15.85 -5.47 -15.69
CA SER A 87 -15.76 -4.13 -15.09
C SER A 87 -16.11 -4.23 -13.60
N SER A 88 -15.21 -4.88 -12.89
CA SER A 88 -15.31 -5.14 -11.47
C SER A 88 -14.64 -3.96 -10.80
N ILE A 89 -15.47 -3.01 -10.40
CA ILE A 89 -15.19 -2.07 -9.32
C ILE A 89 -14.41 -2.87 -8.27
N PRO A 90 -13.13 -2.54 -8.01
CA PRO A 90 -12.29 -3.37 -7.18
C PRO A 90 -12.89 -3.38 -5.77
N LYS A 91 -13.50 -4.51 -5.41
CA LYS A 91 -13.71 -4.84 -4.00
C LYS A 91 -12.31 -5.07 -3.44
N VAL A 92 -11.77 -4.02 -2.82
CA VAL A 92 -10.44 -3.97 -2.22
C VAL A 92 -10.32 -5.15 -1.27
N VAL A 93 -9.61 -6.18 -1.72
CA VAL A 93 -9.19 -7.30 -0.89
C VAL A 93 -8.01 -6.79 -0.09
N ASN A 94 -8.27 -6.49 1.18
CA ASN A 94 -7.29 -6.19 2.22
C ASN A 94 -5.99 -6.99 2.04
N GLY A 95 -4.85 -6.30 1.94
CA GLY A 95 -3.55 -6.99 1.96
C GLY A 95 -2.28 -6.18 1.72
N ARG A 96 -2.34 -4.96 1.17
CA ARG A 96 -1.17 -4.06 1.09
C ARG A 96 -1.56 -2.60 1.31
N SER A 97 -1.58 -2.21 2.57
CA SER A 97 -1.84 -0.86 3.09
C SER A 97 -0.67 0.11 2.92
N ASP A 98 0.12 0.01 1.84
CA ASP A 98 1.35 0.82 1.68
C ASP A 98 1.49 1.56 0.35
N ALA A 99 0.62 1.31 -0.63
CA ALA A 99 0.68 2.03 -1.90
C ALA A 99 -0.03 3.40 -1.75
N THR A 100 0.74 4.45 -1.49
CA THR A 100 0.26 5.83 -1.54
C THR A 100 -0.27 6.11 -2.97
N PRO A 101 -1.50 6.62 -3.15
CA PRO A 101 -2.02 6.93 -4.47
C PRO A 101 -1.17 8.00 -5.19
N PRO A 102 -1.09 7.98 -6.53
CA PRO A 102 -0.16 8.79 -7.30
C PRO A 102 -0.41 10.29 -7.12
N ASN A 103 -1.67 10.75 -7.08
CA ASN A 103 -1.94 12.17 -6.88
C ASN A 103 -1.59 12.64 -5.46
N LEU A 104 -1.80 11.79 -4.43
CA LEU A 104 -1.36 12.08 -3.07
C LEU A 104 0.17 12.12 -2.97
N ALA A 105 0.87 11.20 -3.62
CA ALA A 105 2.33 11.19 -3.65
C ALA A 105 2.89 12.46 -4.31
N ALA A 106 2.31 12.87 -5.44
CA ALA A 106 2.67 14.10 -6.13
C ALA A 106 2.31 15.35 -5.31
N ALA A 107 1.15 15.38 -4.64
CA ALA A 107 0.76 16.47 -3.77
C ALA A 107 1.71 16.59 -2.58
N ALA A 108 2.00 15.50 -1.87
CA ALA A 108 2.86 15.50 -0.69
C ALA A 108 4.34 15.82 -0.98
N ALA A 109 4.82 15.53 -2.20
CA ALA A 109 6.18 15.87 -2.63
C ALA A 109 6.35 17.39 -2.89
N GLU A 110 5.34 18.03 -3.47
CA GLU A 110 5.34 19.48 -3.74
C GLU A 110 4.76 20.32 -2.59
N TYR A 111 4.18 19.68 -1.57
CA TYR A 111 3.55 20.38 -0.46
C TYR A 111 4.57 21.15 0.38
N LEU A 112 4.38 22.46 0.50
CA LEU A 112 5.21 23.36 1.29
C LEU A 112 4.75 23.34 2.76
N TRP A 113 5.32 22.44 3.54
CA TRP A 113 5.04 22.28 4.97
C TRP A 113 5.38 23.54 5.77
N MET A 114 4.52 23.90 6.70
CA MET A 114 4.76 24.95 7.69
C MET A 114 5.98 24.58 8.55
N HIS A 115 6.90 25.52 8.70
CA HIS A 115 8.14 25.31 9.46
C HIS A 115 7.90 24.95 10.92
N GLU A 116 6.78 25.42 11.48
CA GLU A 116 6.33 25.17 12.86
C GLU A 116 5.94 23.71 13.11
N LEU A 117 5.64 22.93 12.05
CA LEU A 117 5.22 21.53 12.21
C LEU A 117 6.45 20.62 12.33
N PRO A 118 6.65 19.92 13.46
CA PRO A 118 7.74 18.97 13.65
C PRO A 118 7.70 17.84 12.62
N HIS A 119 8.87 17.30 12.28
CA HIS A 119 9.00 16.23 11.28
C HIS A 119 8.10 15.01 11.58
N GLU A 120 8.04 14.59 12.85
CA GLU A 120 7.20 13.47 13.30
C GLU A 120 5.71 13.68 12.99
N LEU A 121 5.22 14.91 13.17
CA LEU A 121 3.83 15.23 12.87
C LEU A 121 3.58 15.29 11.36
N ARG A 122 4.57 15.67 10.54
CA ARG A 122 4.45 15.57 9.07
C ARG A 122 4.28 14.12 8.62
N VAL A 123 4.98 13.19 9.27
CA VAL A 123 4.81 11.75 9.01
C VAL A 123 3.38 11.31 9.36
N ILE A 124 2.86 11.75 10.51
CA ILE A 124 1.48 11.45 10.94
C ILE A 124 0.45 12.05 9.97
N VAL A 125 0.62 13.29 9.52
CA VAL A 125 -0.28 13.92 8.54
C VAL A 125 -0.31 13.14 7.23
N ARG A 126 0.85 12.68 6.75
CA ARG A 126 0.94 11.85 5.53
C ARG A 126 0.23 10.51 5.72
N GLU A 127 0.38 9.90 6.89
CA GLU A 127 -0.30 8.66 7.23
C GLU A 127 -1.82 8.85 7.33
N GLN A 128 -2.29 9.95 7.93
CA GLN A 128 -3.72 10.29 7.97
C GLN A 128 -4.29 10.55 6.58
N ALA A 129 -3.55 11.23 5.69
CA ALA A 129 -3.95 11.42 4.30
C ALA A 129 -4.04 10.08 3.55
N ARG A 130 -3.11 9.14 3.82
CA ARG A 130 -3.17 7.78 3.28
C ARG A 130 -4.39 7.02 3.80
N GLN A 131 -4.72 7.15 5.09
CA GLN A 131 -5.93 6.56 5.66
C GLN A 131 -7.20 7.16 5.04
N HIS A 132 -7.20 8.47 4.74
CA HIS A 132 -8.31 9.13 4.03
C HIS A 132 -8.59 8.48 2.67
N TYR A 133 -7.56 8.04 1.95
CA TYR A 133 -7.70 7.26 0.71
C TYR A 133 -8.24 5.84 0.98
N ALA A 134 -7.81 5.19 2.06
CA ALA A 134 -8.29 3.85 2.41
C ALA A 134 -9.81 3.84 2.69
N PHE A 135 -10.37 4.92 3.24
CA PHE A 135 -11.81 5.05 3.52
C PHE A 135 -12.61 5.63 2.36
N THR A 136 -11.98 6.41 1.48
CA THR A 136 -12.57 6.96 0.26
C THR A 136 -11.69 6.55 -0.92
N PRO A 137 -11.90 5.35 -1.52
CA PRO A 137 -10.98 4.74 -2.49
C PRO A 137 -11.07 5.37 -3.88
N THR A 138 -11.23 6.69 -3.94
CA THR A 138 -11.12 7.51 -5.14
C THR A 138 -9.82 8.29 -5.02
N ASP A 139 -8.93 8.16 -5.99
CA ASP A 139 -7.75 9.03 -6.03
C ASP A 139 -8.20 10.44 -6.43
N LEU A 140 -8.24 11.32 -5.44
CA LEU A 140 -8.67 12.70 -5.61
C LEU A 140 -7.71 13.46 -6.50
N SER A 141 -8.17 14.59 -7.04
CA SER A 141 -7.29 15.49 -7.78
C SER A 141 -6.17 16.01 -6.87
N ARG A 142 -5.08 16.46 -7.49
CA ARG A 142 -3.94 17.03 -6.78
C ARG A 142 -4.33 18.20 -5.86
N GLU A 143 -5.20 19.07 -6.34
CA GLU A 143 -5.68 20.24 -5.58
C GLU A 143 -6.49 19.83 -4.36
N GLU A 144 -7.33 18.81 -4.48
CA GLU A 144 -8.09 18.27 -3.35
C GLU A 144 -7.16 17.64 -2.32
N TRP A 145 -6.15 16.88 -2.76
CA TRP A 145 -5.13 16.36 -1.84
C TRP A 145 -4.35 17.47 -1.14
N GLN A 146 -4.03 18.56 -1.82
CA GLN A 146 -3.43 19.74 -1.17
C GLN A 146 -4.36 20.33 -0.11
N ARG A 147 -5.66 20.51 -0.40
CA ARG A 147 -6.65 21.00 0.59
C ARG A 147 -6.72 20.09 1.81
N ILE A 148 -6.75 18.77 1.61
CA ILE A 148 -6.77 17.77 2.71
C ILE A 148 -5.49 17.88 3.54
N LEU A 149 -4.32 17.90 2.91
CA LEU A 149 -3.03 18.04 3.60
C LEU A 149 -2.98 19.35 4.40
N THR A 150 -3.49 20.46 3.87
CA THR A 150 -3.59 21.73 4.61
C THR A 150 -4.52 21.64 5.81
N GLY A 151 -5.65 20.96 5.71
CA GLY A 151 -6.55 20.72 6.84
C GLY A 151 -5.86 19.95 7.96
N LEU A 152 -5.25 18.82 7.61
CA LEU A 152 -4.54 17.94 8.55
C LEU A 152 -3.32 18.63 9.19
N GLU A 153 -2.57 19.42 8.42
CA GLU A 153 -1.45 20.22 8.94
C GLU A 153 -1.91 21.23 9.99
N ARG A 154 -3.02 21.94 9.75
CA ARG A 154 -3.58 22.90 10.72
C ARG A 154 -4.07 22.21 11.99
N GLU A 155 -4.70 21.05 11.87
CA GLU A 155 -5.11 20.24 13.02
C GLU A 155 -3.90 19.78 13.85
N ALA A 156 -2.83 19.32 13.17
CA ALA A 156 -1.60 18.92 13.83
C ALA A 156 -0.92 20.09 14.55
N LEU A 157 -0.89 21.28 13.96
CA LEU A 157 -0.39 22.50 14.60
C LEU A 157 -1.25 22.91 15.81
N ALA A 158 -2.58 22.81 15.71
CA ALA A 158 -3.47 23.07 16.82
C ALA A 158 -3.21 22.14 18.02
N LEU A 159 -2.91 20.86 17.74
CA LEU A 159 -2.51 19.90 18.78
C LEU A 159 -1.17 20.26 19.44
N VAL A 160 -0.18 20.75 18.67
CA VAL A 160 1.09 21.25 19.22
C VAL A 160 0.86 22.44 20.14
N ALA A 161 0.07 23.42 19.68
CA ALA A 161 -0.26 24.62 20.45
C ALA A 161 -1.04 24.29 21.74
N TYR A 162 -1.94 23.30 21.67
CA TYR A 162 -2.66 22.83 22.85
C TYR A 162 -1.72 22.18 23.88
N ARG A 163 -0.80 21.33 23.42
CA ARG A 163 0.17 20.65 24.32
C ARG A 163 1.15 21.62 24.98
N SER A 164 1.64 22.62 24.25
CA SER A 164 2.53 23.64 24.82
C SER A 164 1.84 24.48 25.90
N ARG A 165 0.53 24.75 25.74
CA ARG A 165 -0.28 25.47 26.73
C ARG A 165 -0.65 24.61 27.94
N ALA A 166 -0.88 23.32 27.76
CA ALA A 166 -1.16 22.40 28.86
C ALA A 166 0.07 22.19 29.77
N GLY A 167 1.27 22.01 29.18
CA GLY A 167 2.50 21.82 29.95
C GLY A 167 2.93 23.05 30.76
N SER A 168 2.62 24.26 30.27
CA SER A 168 2.94 25.51 30.98
C SER A 168 2.04 25.79 32.19
N ASN A 169 0.78 25.34 32.17
CA ASN A 169 -0.15 25.50 33.30
C ASN A 169 0.17 24.57 34.48
N ASP A 170 0.67 23.36 34.23
CA ASP A 170 1.03 22.41 35.30
C ASP A 170 2.32 22.82 36.03
N ASP A 171 3.30 23.38 35.32
CA ASP A 171 4.54 23.86 35.93
C ASP A 171 4.33 25.07 36.84
N ASP A 172 3.42 25.99 36.49
CA ASP A 172 3.12 27.15 37.32
C ASP A 172 2.31 26.78 38.57
N ASN A 173 1.33 25.88 38.45
CA ASN A 173 0.60 25.37 39.62
C ASN A 173 1.52 24.62 40.59
N ASN A 174 2.44 23.80 40.09
CA ASN A 174 3.38 23.06 40.94
C ASN A 174 4.43 23.98 41.60
N ARG A 175 4.88 25.02 40.90
CA ARG A 175 5.76 26.06 41.47
C ARG A 175 5.08 26.88 42.57
N GLN A 176 3.81 27.26 42.38
CA GLN A 176 3.05 27.98 43.40
C GLN A 176 2.77 27.09 44.63
N ALA A 177 2.43 25.81 44.43
CA ALA A 177 2.22 24.86 45.52
C ALA A 177 3.49 24.64 46.37
N ARG A 178 4.66 24.54 45.72
CA ARG A 178 5.97 24.44 46.41
C ARG A 178 6.34 25.70 47.17
N LYS A 179 6.08 26.90 46.64
CA LYS A 179 6.33 28.17 47.33
C LYS A 179 5.47 28.36 48.58
N ARG A 180 4.23 27.84 48.61
CA ARG A 180 3.36 27.93 49.80
C ARG A 180 3.81 27.01 50.94
N ARG A 181 4.39 25.84 50.63
CA ARG A 181 4.91 24.90 51.64
C ARG A 181 6.24 25.31 52.27
N ALA A 182 7.04 26.13 51.61
CA ALA A 182 8.32 26.62 52.14
C ALA A 182 8.19 27.88 53.03
N ARG A 183 6.96 28.37 53.25
CA ARG A 183 6.67 29.61 53.99
C ARG A 183 5.97 29.38 55.34
N THR A 184 5.69 28.13 55.68
CA THR A 184 5.20 27.66 56.99
C THR A 184 6.32 26.95 57.72
#